data_AF-A0A3C0FNU0-F1
#
_entry.id   AF-A0A3C0FNU0-F1
#
_cell.length_a   1.000
_cell.length_b   1.000
_cell.length_c   1.000
_cell.angle_alpha   90.00
_cell.angle_beta   90.00
_cell.angle_gamma   90.00
#
_symmetry.space_group_name_H-M   'P 1'
#
loop_
_entity.id
_entity.type
_entity.pdbx_description
1 polymer ?
#
loop_
_entity_poly.entity_id
_entity_poly.type
_entity_poly.pdbx_seq_one_letter_code
_entity_poly.pdbx_strand_id
1 'polypeptide(L)'
;SARATRLKLRIDPTFDGVEIVVPKGVSRKMAISMLHQHGDWVTAHMQRLPERVQFAPGAWIPFLGHDHAIRAVPDAKRGVWVEAGVIWVSGQPEHTNRRVTD
;
A
#
# COMPACT_ATOMS: atom_id res chain seq x y z
N SER A 1 -17.22 -2.62 8.42
CA SER A 1 -17.61 -2.02 9.71
C SER A 1 -19.10 -2.23 9.97
N ALA A 2 -19.49 -2.78 11.13
CA ALA A 2 -20.87 -3.14 11.47
C ALA A 2 -21.87 -1.96 11.57
N ARG A 3 -21.38 -0.72 11.41
CA ARG A 3 -22.15 0.53 11.45
C ARG A 3 -22.23 1.27 10.10
N ALA A 4 -21.79 0.65 9.00
CA ALA A 4 -21.89 1.29 7.70
C ALA A 4 -23.37 1.54 7.33
N THR A 5 -23.74 2.80 7.17
CA THR A 5 -25.11 3.22 6.80
C THR A 5 -25.25 3.56 5.32
N ARG A 6 -24.13 3.68 4.59
CA ARG A 6 -24.10 4.06 3.16
C ARG A 6 -23.23 3.09 2.38
N LEU A 7 -23.70 2.71 1.20
CA LEU A 7 -22.89 2.02 0.20
C LEU A 7 -21.82 2.99 -0.29
N LYS A 8 -20.55 2.60 -0.19
CA LYS A 8 -19.41 3.44 -0.59
C LYS A 8 -18.43 2.65 -1.42
N LEU A 9 -17.86 3.33 -2.41
CA LEU A 9 -16.74 2.86 -3.22
C LEU A 9 -15.50 3.64 -2.81
N ARG A 10 -14.39 2.95 -2.55
CA ARG A 10 -13.10 3.55 -2.20
C ARG A 10 -12.00 2.83 -2.95
N ILE A 11 -11.00 3.58 -3.39
CA ILE A 11 -9.74 3.01 -3.85
C ILE A 11 -8.76 3.10 -2.69
N ASP A 12 -8.13 1.98 -2.38
CA ASP A 12 -7.11 1.91 -1.37
C ASP A 12 -5.74 1.96 -2.07
N PRO A 13 -4.88 2.95 -1.80
CA PRO A 13 -3.54 2.97 -2.40
C PRO A 13 -2.66 1.83 -1.86
N THR A 14 -3.00 1.22 -0.72
CA THR A 14 -2.18 0.17 -0.09
C THR A 14 -2.31 -1.21 -0.73
N PHE A 15 -3.41 -1.51 -1.44
CA PHE A 15 -3.56 -2.71 -2.27
C PHE A 15 -4.18 -2.33 -3.62
N ASP A 16 -3.72 -2.91 -4.74
CA ASP A 16 -4.17 -2.53 -6.09
C ASP A 16 -5.61 -2.99 -6.34
N GLY A 17 -6.56 -2.25 -5.80
CA GLY A 17 -7.94 -2.67 -5.76
C GLY A 17 -8.92 -1.63 -5.27
N VAL A 18 -10.19 -2.00 -5.39
CA VAL A 18 -11.33 -1.18 -5.01
C VAL A 18 -12.04 -1.86 -3.86
N GLU A 19 -12.22 -1.13 -2.77
CA GLU A 19 -13.03 -1.56 -1.63
C GLU A 19 -14.47 -1.07 -1.80
N ILE A 20 -15.43 -1.98 -1.62
CA ILE A 20 -16.85 -1.63 -1.54
C ILE A 20 -17.35 -1.89 -0.12
N VAL A 21 -17.76 -0.83 0.56
CA VAL A 21 -18.37 -0.94 1.88
C VAL A 21 -19.87 -1.12 1.71
N VAL A 22 -20.37 -2.32 2.04
CA VAL A 22 -21.79 -2.69 1.90
C VAL A 22 -22.50 -2.66 3.26
N PRO A 23 -23.51 -1.80 3.48
CA PRO A 23 -24.35 -1.79 4.68
C PRO A 23 -25.14 -3.08 4.90
N LYS A 24 -25.53 -3.34 6.15
CA LYS A 24 -26.52 -4.38 6.46
C LYS A 24 -27.84 -4.05 5.74
N GLY A 25 -28.36 -5.00 4.98
CA GLY A 25 -29.61 -4.86 4.21
C GLY A 25 -29.42 -4.46 2.74
N VAL A 26 -28.20 -4.09 2.31
CA VAL A 26 -27.90 -3.87 0.90
C VAL A 26 -27.41 -5.18 0.27
N SER A 27 -28.00 -5.57 -0.85
CA SER A 27 -27.62 -6.80 -1.54
C SER A 27 -26.26 -6.66 -2.21
N ARG A 28 -25.51 -7.76 -2.27
CA ARG A 28 -24.23 -7.81 -3.01
C ARG A 28 -24.41 -7.48 -4.49
N LYS A 29 -25.57 -7.81 -5.09
CA LYS A 29 -25.91 -7.47 -6.47
C LYS A 29 -25.96 -5.95 -6.68
N MET A 30 -26.55 -5.21 -5.74
CA MET A 30 -26.58 -3.74 -5.77
C MET A 30 -25.16 -3.16 -5.66
N ALA A 31 -24.34 -3.71 -4.78
CA ALA A 31 -22.94 -3.30 -4.63
C ALA A 31 -22.13 -3.50 -5.92
N ILE A 32 -22.29 -4.65 -6.58
CA ILE A 32 -21.65 -4.94 -7.88
C ILE A 32 -22.17 -4.00 -8.98
N SER A 33 -23.48 -3.73 -9.01
CA SER A 33 -24.07 -2.76 -9.95
C SER A 33 -23.44 -1.38 -9.79
N MET A 34 -23.26 -0.90 -8.56
CA MET A 34 -22.59 0.38 -8.30
C MET A 34 -21.12 0.38 -8.76
N LEU A 35 -20.40 -0.73 -8.56
CA LEU A 35 -19.02 -0.86 -9.08
C LEU A 35 -18.98 -0.68 -10.60
N HIS A 36 -19.87 -1.35 -11.33
CA HIS A 36 -19.95 -1.22 -12.79
C HIS A 36 -20.34 0.20 -13.23
N GLN A 37 -21.26 0.85 -12.54
CA GLN A 37 -21.66 2.24 -12.83
C GLN A 37 -20.52 3.24 -12.63
N HIS A 38 -19.55 2.94 -11.78
CA HIS A 38 -18.39 3.78 -11.52
C HIS A 38 -17.10 3.25 -12.16
N GLY A 39 -17.18 2.36 -13.15
CA GLY A 39 -16.01 1.75 -13.80
C GLY A 39 -15.04 2.77 -14.39
N ASP A 40 -15.55 3.83 -15.03
CA ASP A 40 -14.72 4.90 -15.59
C ASP A 40 -14.00 5.69 -14.48
N TRP A 41 -14.69 5.96 -13.37
CA TRP A 41 -14.09 6.61 -12.21
C TRP A 41 -13.00 5.73 -11.60
N VAL A 42 -13.23 4.41 -11.48
CA VAL A 42 -12.23 3.45 -10.98
C VAL A 42 -11.00 3.47 -11.87
N THR A 43 -11.20 3.35 -13.19
CA THR A 43 -10.12 3.29 -14.17
C THR A 43 -9.30 4.58 -14.17
N ALA A 44 -9.96 5.74 -14.22
CA ALA A 44 -9.30 7.04 -14.20
C ALA A 44 -8.52 7.29 -12.91
N HIS A 45 -8.99 6.78 -11.77
CA HIS A 45 -8.30 6.93 -10.50
C HIS A 45 -7.13 5.94 -10.37
N MET A 46 -7.28 4.70 -10.85
CA MET A 46 -6.18 3.72 -10.93
C MET A 46 -5.03 4.23 -11.80
N GLN A 47 -5.32 4.87 -12.93
CA GLN A 47 -4.31 5.48 -13.80
C GLN A 47 -3.58 6.67 -13.16
N ARG A 48 -4.16 7.30 -12.14
CA ARG A 48 -3.54 8.40 -11.39
C ARG A 48 -2.75 7.93 -10.18
N LEU A 49 -2.86 6.66 -9.81
CA LEU A 49 -2.05 6.11 -8.74
C LEU A 49 -0.58 6.18 -9.18
N PRO A 50 0.32 6.72 -8.34
CA PRO A 50 1.73 6.67 -8.64
C PRO A 50 2.16 5.21 -8.72
N GLU A 51 3.16 4.95 -9.57
CA GLU A 51 3.79 3.64 -9.62
C GLU A 51 4.27 3.26 -8.21
N ARG A 52 3.97 2.03 -7.78
CA ARG A 52 4.42 1.54 -6.48
C ARG A 52 5.94 1.45 -6.52
N VAL A 53 6.60 2.36 -5.81
CA VAL A 53 8.03 2.22 -5.54
C VAL A 53 8.20 1.11 -4.51
N GLN A 54 8.72 -0.04 -4.93
CA GLN A 54 9.09 -1.09 -4.00
C GLN A 54 10.25 -0.63 -3.13
N PHE A 55 10.17 -0.90 -1.82
CA PHE A 55 11.31 -0.71 -0.94
C PHE A 55 12.34 -1.79 -1.23
N ALA A 56 13.32 -1.45 -2.07
CA ALA A 56 14.39 -2.35 -2.49
C ALA A 56 15.76 -1.82 -2.04
N PRO A 57 16.75 -2.70 -1.78
CA PRO A 57 18.12 -2.25 -1.54
C PRO A 57 18.63 -1.45 -2.74
N GLY A 58 19.18 -0.27 -2.49
CA GLY A 58 19.57 0.66 -3.55
C GLY A 58 18.62 1.86 -3.67
N ALA A 59 17.35 1.71 -3.31
CA ALA A 59 16.36 2.77 -3.42
C ALA A 59 16.63 3.91 -2.41
N TRP A 60 16.25 5.12 -2.81
CA TRP A 60 16.23 6.30 -1.95
C TRP A 60 14.79 6.66 -1.66
N ILE A 61 14.44 6.83 -0.38
CA ILE A 61 13.08 7.19 0.03
C ILE A 61 13.09 8.39 0.96
N PRO A 62 12.13 9.32 0.81
CA PRO A 62 11.96 10.40 1.77
C PRO A 62 11.33 9.82 3.05
N PHE A 63 12.04 9.96 4.18
CA PHE A 63 11.56 9.57 5.50
C PHE A 63 11.80 10.73 6.48
N LEU A 64 10.72 11.20 7.11
CA LEU A 64 10.73 12.38 8.00
C LEU A 64 11.40 13.62 7.37
N GLY A 65 11.12 13.87 6.08
CA GLY A 65 11.62 15.03 5.35
C GLY A 65 13.08 14.94 4.90
N HIS A 66 13.75 13.80 5.10
CA HIS A 66 15.13 13.57 4.66
C HIS A 66 15.20 12.32 3.79
N ASP A 67 16.01 12.36 2.73
CA ASP A 67 16.23 11.20 1.89
C ASP A 67 17.08 10.15 2.61
N HIS A 68 16.59 8.91 2.60
CA HIS A 68 17.28 7.77 3.18
C HIS A 68 17.54 6.71 2.12
N ALA A 69 18.75 6.16 2.11
CA ALA A 69 19.08 5.03 1.26
C ALA A 69 18.65 3.72 1.94
N ILE A 70 18.04 2.80 1.20
CA ILE A 70 17.76 1.45 1.69
C ILE A 70 18.96 0.55 1.37
N ARG A 71 19.44 -0.20 2.37
CA ARG A 71 20.55 -1.14 2.25
C ARG A 71 20.23 -2.44 2.98
N ALA A 72 20.41 -3.58 2.31
CA ALA A 72 20.29 -4.88 2.95
C ALA A 72 21.63 -5.29 3.58
N VAL A 73 21.57 -5.86 4.78
CA VAL A 73 22.70 -6.47 5.49
C VAL A 73 22.26 -7.85 5.95
N PRO A 74 22.40 -8.87 5.09
CA PRO A 74 21.85 -10.20 5.34
C PRO A 74 22.25 -10.82 6.69
N ASP A 75 23.48 -10.56 7.11
CA ASP A 75 24.08 -11.16 8.32
C ASP A 75 23.70 -10.45 9.64
N ALA A 76 23.02 -9.30 9.57
CA ALA A 76 22.62 -8.58 10.77
C ALA A 76 21.48 -9.29 11.51
N LYS A 77 21.46 -9.18 12.85
CA LYS A 77 20.41 -9.76 13.71
C LYS A 77 19.55 -8.68 14.39
N ARG A 78 19.19 -7.64 13.64
CA ARG A 78 18.60 -6.40 14.20
C ARG A 78 17.25 -6.00 13.62
N GLY A 79 16.76 -6.66 12.57
CA GLY A 79 15.49 -6.29 11.93
C GLY A 79 15.67 -5.16 10.92
N VAL A 80 14.96 -4.04 11.11
CA VAL A 80 15.10 -2.81 10.32
C VAL A 80 15.44 -1.66 11.26
N TRP A 81 16.41 -0.82 10.88
CA TRP A 81 16.77 0.35 11.67
C TRP A 81 17.32 1.48 10.80
N VAL A 82 17.28 2.70 11.33
CA VAL A 82 17.82 3.90 10.68
C VAL A 82 19.14 4.28 11.34
N GLU A 83 20.17 4.51 10.53
CA GLU A 83 21.47 4.98 10.99
C GLU A 83 22.16 5.79 9.89
N ALA A 84 22.64 6.99 10.23
CA ALA A 84 23.38 7.88 9.31
C ALA A 84 22.69 8.10 7.94
N GLY A 85 21.37 8.26 7.91
CA GLY A 85 20.61 8.46 6.67
C GLY A 85 20.41 7.18 5.84
N VAL A 86 20.64 6.02 6.43
CA VAL A 86 20.45 4.71 5.79
C VAL A 86 19.41 3.91 6.56
N ILE A 87 18.43 3.36 5.86
CA ILE A 87 17.52 2.33 6.35
C ILE A 87 18.19 0.99 6.10
N TRP A 88 18.71 0.39 7.15
CA TRP A 88 19.34 -0.91 7.12
C TRP A 88 18.32 -2.01 7.33
N VAL A 89 18.38 -3.04 6.51
CA VAL A 89 17.44 -4.15 6.53
C VAL A 89 18.18 -5.46 6.66
N SER A 90 17.96 -6.17 7.76
CA SER A 90 18.54 -7.48 8.00
C SER A 90 17.83 -8.62 7.25
N GLY A 91 18.55 -9.72 7.05
CA GLY A 91 18.06 -10.87 6.29
C GLY A 91 18.17 -10.68 4.79
N GLN A 92 17.69 -11.68 4.04
CA GLN A 92 17.89 -11.72 2.59
C GLN A 92 17.24 -10.51 1.89
N PRO A 93 17.88 -9.93 0.85
CA PRO A 93 17.41 -8.75 0.11
C PRO A 93 15.96 -8.85 -0.38
N GLU A 94 15.47 -10.05 -0.70
CA GLU A 94 14.12 -10.33 -1.19
C GLU A 94 13.05 -10.00 -0.14
N HIS A 95 13.42 -10.01 1.13
CA HIS A 95 12.53 -9.65 2.24
C HIS A 95 12.49 -8.14 2.54
N THR A 96 13.29 -7.33 1.83
CA THR A 96 13.43 -5.89 2.10
C THR A 96 12.08 -5.18 2.06
N ASN A 97 11.30 -5.40 1.00
CA ASN A 97 10.04 -4.69 0.82
C ASN A 97 9.06 -4.95 1.97
N ARG A 98 8.88 -6.22 2.34
CA ARG A 98 8.03 -6.60 3.47
C ARG A 98 8.52 -5.98 4.77
N ARG A 99 9.83 -6.05 5.06
CA ARG A 99 10.41 -5.59 6.32
C ARG A 99 10.37 -4.08 6.50
N VAL A 100 10.50 -3.31 5.43
CA VAL A 100 10.39 -1.84 5.48
C VAL A 100 8.93 -1.38 5.57
N THR A 101 7.98 -2.22 5.14
CA THR A 101 6.53 -1.94 5.20
C THR A 101 5.90 -2.29 6.56
N ASP A 102 6.48 -3.26 7.28
CA ASP A 102 6.03 -3.73 8.60
C ASP A 102 6.34 -2.72 9.72
#